data_AF-A0A934ES38-F1
#
_entry.id   AF-A0A934ES38-F1
#
_cell.length_a   1.000
_cell.length_b   1.000
_cell.length_c   1.000
_cell.angle_alpha   90.00
_cell.angle_beta   90.00
_cell.angle_gamma   90.00
#
_symmetry.space_group_name_H-M   'P 1'
#
loop_
_entity.id
_entity.type
_entity.pdbx_description
1 polymer ?
#
loop_
_entity_poly.entity_id
_entity_poly.type
_entity_poly.pdbx_seq_one_letter_code
_entity_poly.pdbx_strand_id
1 'polypeptide(L)'
;METLGYRIRKIRELLSLNQSELAIRMGLGGPTVISKYEKNQVEPNISTLTKISELGAGIFKSGKISLDWLLTGEGEMQKQEKLGNEDTELTELIEKIRYIWRYGGFEEEVRLRGTAEKLYNLVLKNRQKEEEEQKEDDY
;
A
#
# COMPACT_ATOMS: atom_id res chain seq x y z
N MET A 1 1.55 -1.17 -26.63
CA MET A 1 1.48 -2.32 -25.71
C MET A 1 2.25 -1.94 -24.46
N GLU A 2 1.67 -2.11 -23.26
CA GLU A 2 2.41 -1.88 -22.03
C GLU A 2 3.50 -2.95 -21.89
N THR A 3 4.72 -2.54 -21.55
CA THR A 3 5.84 -3.46 -21.37
C THR A 3 5.90 -3.96 -19.92
N LEU A 4 6.62 -5.07 -19.69
CA LEU A 4 6.87 -5.60 -18.36
C LEU A 4 7.52 -4.54 -17.45
N GLY A 5 8.53 -3.82 -17.96
CA GLY A 5 9.20 -2.75 -17.24
C GLY A 5 8.27 -1.60 -16.85
N TYR A 6 7.30 -1.25 -17.71
CA TYR A 6 6.28 -0.26 -17.37
C TYR A 6 5.40 -0.74 -16.20
N ARG A 7 4.97 -2.01 -16.20
CA ARG A 7 4.16 -2.56 -15.11
C ARG A 7 4.92 -2.67 -13.80
N ILE A 8 6.20 -3.05 -13.82
CA ILE A 8 7.08 -3.03 -12.64
C ILE A 8 7.18 -1.62 -12.05
N ARG A 9 7.40 -0.61 -12.90
CA ARG A 9 7.44 0.79 -12.49
C ARG A 9 6.12 1.22 -11.84
N LYS A 10 4.99 0.85 -12.43
CA LYS A 10 3.65 1.17 -11.92
C LYS A 10 3.43 0.59 -10.53
N ILE A 11 3.82 -0.67 -10.29
CA ILE A 11 3.77 -1.29 -8.96
C ILE A 11 4.62 -0.50 -7.96
N ARG A 12 5.85 -0.12 -8.35
CA ARG A 12 6.73 0.66 -7.49
C ARG A 12 6.10 2.00 -7.08
N GLU A 13 5.51 2.71 -8.04
CA GLU A 13 4.88 4.00 -7.82
C GLU A 13 3.62 3.89 -6.96
N LEU A 14 2.82 2.83 -7.12
CA LEU A 14 1.66 2.54 -6.26
C LEU A 14 2.06 2.23 -4.80
N LEU A 15 3.27 1.71 -4.59
CA LEU A 15 3.83 1.50 -3.24
C LEU A 15 4.49 2.77 -2.68
N SER A 16 4.48 3.88 -3.43
CA SER A 16 5.17 5.13 -3.09
C SER A 16 6.66 4.95 -2.82
N LEU A 17 7.32 4.06 -3.55
CA LEU A 17 8.75 3.76 -3.39
C LEU A 17 9.60 4.40 -4.49
N ASN A 18 10.81 4.81 -4.14
CA ASN A 18 11.86 5.07 -5.12
C ASN A 18 12.56 3.75 -5.53
N GLN A 19 13.40 3.80 -6.57
CA GLN A 19 14.09 2.61 -7.10
C GLN A 19 15.03 1.95 -6.07
N SER A 20 15.64 2.74 -5.19
CA SER A 20 16.54 2.25 -4.15
C SER A 20 15.76 1.49 -3.07
N GLU A 21 14.63 2.03 -2.63
CA GLU A 21 13.75 1.40 -1.64
C GLU A 21 13.18 0.08 -2.15
N LEU A 22 12.75 0.02 -3.41
CA LEU A 22 12.31 -1.23 -4.01
C LEU A 22 13.46 -2.26 -4.08
N ALA A 23 14.66 -1.85 -4.49
CA ALA A 23 15.82 -2.74 -4.53
C ALA A 23 16.15 -3.32 -3.15
N ILE A 24 16.11 -2.50 -2.10
CA ILE A 24 16.34 -2.92 -0.71
C ILE A 24 15.29 -3.96 -0.30
N ARG A 25 14.00 -3.68 -0.52
CA ARG A 25 12.90 -4.61 -0.18
C ARG A 25 12.98 -5.94 -0.92
N MET A 26 13.53 -5.92 -2.14
CA MET A 26 13.70 -7.13 -2.95
C MET A 26 15.00 -7.89 -2.66
N GLY A 27 15.92 -7.32 -1.86
CA GLY A 27 17.25 -7.88 -1.62
C GLY A 27 18.13 -7.88 -2.89
N LEU A 28 17.97 -6.87 -3.75
CA LEU A 28 18.72 -6.72 -5.00
C LEU A 28 19.94 -5.81 -4.82
N GLY A 29 20.93 -5.95 -5.72
CA GLY A 29 22.21 -5.23 -5.69
C GLY A 29 22.14 -3.71 -5.92
N GLY A 30 20.97 -3.08 -5.82
CA GLY A 30 20.80 -1.63 -5.85
C GLY A 30 19.82 -1.10 -6.92
N PRO A 31 19.57 0.23 -6.92
CA PRO A 31 18.58 0.89 -7.80
C PRO A 31 18.85 0.68 -9.29
N THR A 32 20.12 0.49 -9.68
CA THR A 32 20.52 0.23 -11.07
C THR A 32 19.84 -1.02 -11.64
N VAL A 33 19.63 -2.05 -10.83
CA VAL A 33 18.95 -3.30 -11.25
C VAL A 33 17.48 -3.02 -11.56
N ILE A 34 16.80 -2.29 -10.67
CA ILE A 34 15.41 -1.86 -10.88
C ILE A 34 15.28 -0.97 -12.13
N SER A 35 16.18 0.00 -12.31
CA SER A 35 16.20 0.87 -13.49
C SER A 35 16.30 0.08 -14.80
N LYS A 36 17.13 -0.97 -14.84
CA LYS A 36 17.27 -1.87 -15.99
C LYS A 36 15.99 -2.66 -16.26
N TYR A 37 15.32 -3.14 -15.21
CA TYR A 37 14.02 -3.81 -15.33
C TYR A 37 12.95 -2.87 -15.88
N GLU A 38 12.82 -1.66 -15.32
CA GLU A 38 11.82 -0.67 -15.73
C GLU A 38 12.00 -0.20 -17.18
N LYS A 39 13.26 -0.17 -17.65
CA LYS A 39 13.62 0.18 -19.03
C LYS A 39 13.58 -1.00 -19.99
N ASN A 40 13.17 -2.19 -19.55
CA ASN A 40 13.17 -3.43 -20.35
C ASN A 40 14.57 -3.79 -20.91
N GLN A 41 15.64 -3.38 -20.22
CA GLN A 41 17.02 -3.69 -20.61
C GLN A 41 17.47 -5.06 -20.11
N VAL A 42 16.90 -5.51 -18.99
CA VAL A 42 17.14 -6.83 -18.40
C VAL A 42 15.80 -7.40 -17.99
N GLU A 43 15.58 -8.67 -18.29
CA GLU A 43 14.37 -9.38 -17.85
C GLU A 43 14.58 -9.94 -16.44
N PRO A 44 13.66 -9.68 -15.49
CA PRO A 44 13.75 -10.26 -14.16
C PRO A 44 13.42 -11.76 -14.21
N ASN A 45 14.09 -12.55 -13.38
CA ASN A 45 13.76 -13.98 -13.27
C ASN A 45 12.40 -14.19 -12.57
N ILE A 46 11.84 -15.41 -12.70
CA ILE A 46 10.53 -15.74 -12.14
C ILE A 46 10.44 -15.48 -10.62
N SER A 47 11.50 -15.76 -9.86
CA SER A 47 11.53 -15.49 -8.41
C SER A 47 11.41 -14.00 -8.10
N THR A 48 12.07 -13.17 -8.90
CA THR A 48 12.02 -11.71 -8.81
C THR A 48 10.63 -11.19 -9.13
N LEU A 49 9.99 -11.72 -10.19
CA LEU A 49 8.64 -11.36 -10.60
C LEU A 49 7.59 -11.76 -9.55
N THR A 50 7.71 -12.95 -8.97
CA THR A 50 6.85 -13.40 -7.86
C THR A 50 6.96 -12.45 -6.67
N LYS A 51 8.18 -12.07 -6.27
CA LYS A 51 8.37 -11.10 -5.18
C LYS A 51 7.78 -9.72 -5.48
N ILE A 52 7.88 -9.24 -6.72
CA ILE A 52 7.26 -7.96 -7.13
C ILE A 52 5.73 -8.05 -7.00
N SER A 53 5.14 -9.15 -7.47
CA SER A 53 3.70 -9.41 -7.35
C SER A 53 3.26 -9.49 -5.89
N GLU A 54 4.02 -10.16 -5.03
CA GLU A 54 3.78 -10.27 -3.60
C GLU A 54 3.91 -8.93 -2.87
N LEU A 55 4.90 -8.10 -3.21
CA LEU A 55 5.04 -6.76 -2.63
C LEU A 55 3.85 -5.87 -2.99
N GLY A 56 3.29 -6.04 -4.19
CA GLY A 56 2.09 -5.34 -4.62
C GLY A 56 0.78 -5.78 -3.93
N ALA A 57 0.82 -6.89 -3.19
CA ALA A 57 -0.37 -7.50 -2.56
C ALA A 57 -1.11 -6.59 -1.58
N GLY A 58 -0.42 -5.62 -0.98
CA GLY A 58 -1.03 -4.64 -0.06
C GLY A 58 -1.76 -3.49 -0.73
N ILE A 59 -1.87 -3.45 -2.06
CA ILE A 59 -2.50 -2.31 -2.77
C ILE A 59 -3.97 -2.59 -3.12
N PHE A 60 -4.37 -3.87 -3.20
CA PHE A 60 -5.67 -4.26 -3.73
C PHE A 60 -6.54 -4.96 -2.68
N LYS A 61 -7.84 -4.67 -2.71
CA LYS A 61 -8.86 -5.25 -1.83
C LYS A 61 -8.92 -6.79 -1.91
N SER A 62 -8.50 -7.35 -3.05
CA SER A 62 -8.37 -8.78 -3.34
C SER A 62 -7.01 -9.40 -2.95
N GLY A 63 -6.09 -8.60 -2.42
CA GLY A 63 -4.93 -9.07 -1.67
C GLY A 63 -3.73 -9.55 -2.49
N LYS A 64 -3.72 -9.47 -3.83
CA LYS A 64 -2.54 -9.74 -4.70
C LYS A 64 -2.61 -8.95 -6.01
N ILE A 65 -1.48 -8.43 -6.48
CA ILE A 65 -1.33 -8.12 -7.92
C ILE A 65 -1.18 -9.44 -8.64
N SER A 66 -2.07 -9.72 -9.59
CA SER A 66 -1.99 -10.96 -10.37
C SER A 66 -0.65 -11.03 -11.10
N LEU A 67 0.09 -12.13 -10.92
CA LEU A 67 1.30 -12.41 -11.69
C LEU A 67 0.96 -12.48 -13.19
N ASP A 68 -0.24 -12.95 -13.53
CA ASP A 68 -0.75 -12.95 -14.90
C ASP A 68 -0.78 -11.52 -15.46
N TRP A 69 -1.39 -10.58 -14.74
CA TRP A 69 -1.39 -9.17 -15.14
C TRP A 69 0.02 -8.59 -15.26
N LEU A 70 0.92 -8.91 -14.32
CA LEU A 70 2.31 -8.44 -14.40
C LEU A 70 3.01 -8.95 -15.68
N LEU A 71 2.71 -10.16 -16.13
CA LEU A 71 3.33 -10.78 -17.29
C LEU A 71 2.67 -10.38 -18.61
N THR A 72 1.35 -10.37 -18.67
CA THR A 72 0.57 -10.20 -19.91
C THR A 72 0.03 -8.78 -20.08
N GLY A 73 -0.18 -8.07 -18.97
CA GLY A 73 -0.96 -6.83 -18.93
C GLY A 73 -2.47 -7.05 -19.02
N GLU A 74 -2.93 -8.31 -19.06
CA GLU A 74 -4.33 -8.71 -19.13
C GLU A 74 -4.85 -9.07 -17.73
N GLY A 75 -6.14 -8.88 -17.46
CA GLY A 75 -6.75 -9.18 -16.16
C GLY A 75 -6.83 -8.00 -15.17
N GLU A 76 -7.11 -8.30 -13.89
CA GLU A 76 -7.41 -7.31 -12.85
C GLU A 76 -6.21 -6.42 -12.51
N MET A 77 -6.11 -5.31 -13.22
CA MET A 77 -5.58 -4.04 -12.71
C MET A 77 -6.45 -2.87 -13.20
N GLN A 78 -7.76 -3.08 -13.32
CA GLN A 78 -8.68 -2.13 -13.95
C GLN A 78 -9.38 -1.22 -12.92
N LYS A 79 -9.06 0.07 -13.10
CA LYS A 79 -9.75 1.31 -12.67
C LYS A 79 -10.05 1.45 -11.19
N GLN A 80 -9.31 2.38 -10.58
CA GLN A 80 -9.88 3.24 -9.55
C GLN A 80 -11.22 3.80 -10.09
N GLU A 81 -12.34 3.33 -9.55
CA GLU A 81 -13.41 4.28 -9.26
C GLU A 81 -12.76 5.34 -8.37
N LYS A 82 -12.81 6.60 -8.79
CA LYS A 82 -12.47 7.70 -7.90
C LYS A 82 -13.46 7.64 -6.73
N LEU A 83 -13.11 6.95 -5.65
CA LEU A 83 -13.70 7.26 -4.36
C LEU A 83 -13.24 8.68 -4.01
N GLY A 84 -14.11 9.46 -3.38
CA GLY A 84 -13.88 10.87 -3.10
C GLY A 84 -12.56 11.10 -2.34
N ASN A 85 -12.04 12.32 -2.40
CA ASN A 85 -10.71 12.65 -1.86
C ASN A 85 -10.51 12.25 -0.38
N GLU A 86 -11.57 12.20 0.43
CA GLU A 86 -11.53 11.79 1.84
C GLU A 86 -11.35 10.27 2.04
N ASP A 87 -11.94 9.46 1.15
CA ASP A 87 -11.81 8.00 1.18
C ASP A 87 -10.40 7.54 0.78
N THR A 88 -9.69 8.36 -0.02
CA THR A 88 -8.34 8.05 -0.50
C THR A 88 -7.32 8.13 0.65
N GLU A 89 -7.38 9.18 1.47
CA GLU A 89 -6.47 9.36 2.61
C GLU A 89 -6.69 8.27 3.67
N LEU A 90 -7.94 7.94 3.97
CA LEU A 90 -8.27 6.87 4.91
C LEU A 90 -7.80 5.49 4.39
N THR A 91 -7.95 5.24 3.10
CA THR A 91 -7.49 3.99 2.46
C THR A 91 -5.97 3.86 2.52
N GLU A 92 -5.23 4.94 2.22
CA GLU A 92 -3.77 4.98 2.32
C GLU A 92 -3.29 4.72 3.76
N LEU A 93 -3.96 5.30 4.76
CA LEU A 93 -3.70 5.05 6.17
C LEU A 93 -3.95 3.59 6.57
N ILE A 94 -5.06 3.00 6.14
CA ILE A 94 -5.40 1.61 6.40
C ILE A 94 -4.34 0.67 5.81
N GLU A 95 -3.91 0.90 4.57
CA GLU A 95 -2.89 0.05 3.94
C GLU A 95 -1.52 0.22 4.59
N LYS A 96 -1.17 1.44 5.03
CA LYS A 96 0.05 1.67 5.81
C LYS A 96 0.04 0.91 7.14
N ILE A 97 -1.11 0.87 7.82
CA ILE A 97 -1.30 0.10 9.06
C ILE A 97 -1.14 -1.39 8.79
N ARG A 98 -1.82 -1.93 7.76
CA ARG A 98 -1.73 -3.35 7.38
C ARG A 98 -0.31 -3.75 7.01
N TYR A 99 0.41 -2.90 6.28
CA TYR A 99 1.79 -3.13 5.90
C TYR A 99 2.70 -3.23 7.14
N ILE A 100 2.61 -2.28 8.07
CA ILE A 100 3.42 -2.30 9.30
C ILE A 100 3.03 -3.50 10.17
N TRP A 101 1.76 -3.86 10.27
CA TRP A 101 1.34 -5.06 10.99
C TRP A 101 1.93 -6.35 10.40
N ARG A 102 2.07 -6.43 9.07
CA ARG A 102 2.52 -7.64 8.38
C ARG A 102 4.04 -7.74 8.22
N TYR A 103 4.72 -6.60 8.13
CA TYR A 103 6.14 -6.52 7.75
C TYR A 103 6.98 -5.56 8.61
N GLY A 104 6.37 -4.78 9.51
CA GLY A 104 7.06 -3.85 10.39
C GLY A 104 7.83 -4.57 11.51
N GLY A 105 8.83 -3.90 12.07
CA GLY A 105 9.50 -4.35 13.27
C GLY A 105 8.69 -4.05 14.53
N PHE A 106 9.10 -4.64 15.66
CA PHE A 106 8.44 -4.47 16.95
C PHE A 106 8.24 -3.00 17.35
N GLU A 107 9.19 -2.12 17.02
CA GLU A 107 9.08 -0.69 17.35
C GLU A 107 8.03 0.05 16.52
N GLU A 108 7.88 -0.25 15.23
CA GLU A 108 6.85 0.37 14.40
C GLU A 108 5.43 -0.12 14.76
N GLU A 109 5.29 -1.40 15.12
CA GLU A 109 4.02 -1.99 15.54
C GLU A 109 3.51 -1.36 16.86
N VAL A 110 4.40 -1.18 17.84
CA VAL A 110 4.07 -0.54 19.13
C VAL A 110 3.64 0.91 18.95
N ARG A 111 4.30 1.69 18.07
CA ARG A 111 3.91 3.09 17.80
C ARG A 111 2.58 3.19 17.08
N LEU A 112 2.30 2.29 16.14
CA LEU A 112 0.99 2.25 15.48
C LEU A 112 -0.11 1.92 16.46
N ARG A 113 0.07 0.87 17.27
CA ARG A 113 -0.93 0.44 18.25
C ARG A 113 -1.22 1.56 19.26
N GLY A 114 -0.18 2.18 19.80
CA GLY A 114 -0.34 3.31 20.73
C GLY A 114 -1.01 4.54 20.10
N THR A 115 -0.77 4.81 18.82
CA THR A 115 -1.42 5.92 18.11
C THR A 115 -2.89 5.61 17.81
N ALA A 116 -3.20 4.40 17.37
CA ALA A 116 -4.58 3.96 17.08
C ALA A 116 -5.45 3.96 18.35
N GLU A 117 -4.89 3.51 19.48
CA GLU A 117 -5.59 3.48 20.77
C GLU A 117 -5.91 4.89 21.28
N LYS A 118 -4.99 5.85 21.10
CA LYS A 118 -5.25 7.27 21.39
C LYS A 118 -6.36 7.86 20.53
N LEU A 119 -6.38 7.56 19.24
CA LEU A 119 -7.44 8.03 18.33
C LEU A 119 -8.80 7.44 18.70
N TYR A 120 -8.87 6.13 18.97
CA TYR A 120 -10.09 5.47 19.40
C TYR A 120 -10.69 6.10 20.67
N ASN A 121 -9.84 6.34 21.67
CA ASN A 121 -10.26 6.98 22.91
C ASN A 121 -10.73 8.44 22.70
N LEU A 122 -10.11 9.17 21.78
CA LEU A 122 -10.52 10.54 21.45
C LEU A 122 -11.89 10.56 20.76
N VAL A 123 -12.13 9.66 19.81
CA VAL A 123 -13.42 9.54 19.12
C VAL A 123 -14.54 9.18 20.10
N LEU A 124 -14.31 8.22 21.00
CA LEU A 124 -15.28 7.88 22.05
C LEU A 124 -15.62 9.07 22.94
N LYS A 125 -14.60 9.82 23.36
CA LYS A 125 -14.78 11.00 24.21
C LYS A 125 -15.59 12.10 23.51
N ASN A 126 -15.36 12.32 22.22
CA ASN A 126 -16.12 13.32 21.46
C ASN A 126 -17.59 12.88 21.27
N ARG A 127 -17.83 11.61 21.00
CA ARG A 127 -19.19 11.07 20.85
C ARG A 127 -20.01 11.18 22.15
N GLN A 128 -19.37 10.93 23.29
CA GLN A 128 -20.01 11.10 24.60
C GLN A 128 -20.40 12.56 24.87
N LYS A 129 -19.56 13.52 24.46
CA LYS A 129 -19.88 14.95 24.58
C LYS A 129 -21.04 15.37 23.68
N GLU A 130 -21.07 14.91 22.44
CA GLU A 130 -22.17 15.19 21.52
C GLU A 130 -23.51 14.64 22.04
N GLU A 131 -23.50 13.47 22.69
CA GLU A 131 -24.67 12.87 23.33
C GLU A 131 -25.10 13.58 24.63
N GLU A 132 -24.19 14.28 25.31
CA GLU A 132 -24.47 15.10 26.50
C GLU A 132 -25.03 16.47 26.10
N GLU A 133 -24.45 17.13 25.09
CA GLU A 133 -24.91 18.41 24.55
C GLU A 133 -26.32 18.29 23.93
N GLN A 134 -26.61 17.20 23.22
CA GLN A 134 -27.96 16.93 22.67
C GLN A 134 -29.04 16.67 23.74
N LYS A 135 -28.65 16.30 24.97
CA LYS A 135 -29.60 16.13 26.08
C LYS A 135 -29.84 17.42 26.86
N GLU A 136 -28.93 18.38 26.80
CA GLU A 136 -29.09 19.70 27.42
C GLU A 136 -29.96 20.64 26.58
N ASP A 137 -30.00 20.48 25.25
CA ASP A 137 -30.83 21.30 24.35
C ASP A 137 -32.33 20.90 24.32
N ASP A 138 -32.71 19.75 24.89
CA ASP A 138 -34.07 19.20 24.93
C ASP A 138 -34.83 19.54 26.25
N TYR A 139 -34.26 20.42 27.09
CA TYR A 139 -34.80 20.84 28.40
C TYR A 139 -35.05 22.35 28.49
#